data_AF-A0A7U8T6D2-F1
#
_entry.id   AF-A0A7U8T6D2-F1
#
_cell.length_a   1.000
_cell.length_b   1.000
_cell.length_c   1.000
_cell.angle_alpha   90.00
_cell.angle_beta   90.00
_cell.angle_gamma   90.00
#
_symmetry.space_group_name_H-M   'P 1'
#
loop_
_entity.id
_entity.type
_entity.pdbx_description
1 polymer ?
#
loop_
_entity_poly.entity_id
_entity_poly.type
_entity_poly.pdbx_seq_one_letter_code
_entity_poly.pdbx_strand_id
1 'polypeptide(L)'
;MNMTKKEALAFLALHQPMPNDYDITQEFIDKYDDIRLYFCANPTEEAIPLFLQSFGEGNGLGVYQLVEDFLFKCDKNIVVSNIASILENPLTMESVRYWCTLLAMVFADNTLIKGLNISLQSDDEDTRDMAMLSLKMIM
;
A
#
# COMPACT_ATOMS: atom_id res chain seq x y z
N MET A 1 22.47 -8.53 0.69
CA MET A 1 22.29 -8.29 -0.76
C MET A 1 22.99 -7.01 -1.16
N ASN A 2 23.62 -6.97 -2.34
CA ASN A 2 24.05 -5.72 -2.99
C ASN A 2 22.95 -5.27 -3.96
N MET A 3 21.85 -4.73 -3.43
CA MET A 3 20.79 -4.10 -4.23
C MET A 3 20.99 -2.59 -4.19
N THR A 4 20.87 -1.92 -5.33
CA THR A 4 20.90 -0.46 -5.40
C THR A 4 19.50 0.12 -5.29
N LYS A 5 19.39 1.37 -4.80
CA LYS A 5 18.13 2.13 -4.80
C LYS A 5 17.47 2.14 -6.19
N LYS A 6 18.26 2.30 -7.25
CA LYS A 6 17.76 2.34 -8.64
C LYS A 6 17.11 1.02 -9.05
N GLU A 7 17.74 -0.11 -8.74
CA GLU A 7 17.18 -1.44 -9.05
C GLU A 7 15.91 -1.71 -8.25
N ALA A 8 15.90 -1.36 -6.97
CA ALA A 8 14.75 -1.52 -6.09
C ALA A 8 13.54 -0.71 -6.58
N LEU A 9 13.74 0.59 -6.90
CA LEU A 9 12.70 1.44 -7.46
C LEU A 9 12.22 0.93 -8.83
N ALA A 10 13.14 0.49 -9.70
CA ALA A 10 12.79 -0.03 -11.02
C ALA A 10 11.93 -1.29 -10.93
N PHE A 11 12.19 -2.17 -9.96
CA PHE A 11 11.35 -3.33 -9.72
C PHE A 11 9.94 -2.92 -9.29
N LEU A 12 9.80 -2.02 -8.30
CA LEU A 12 8.48 -1.61 -7.85
C LEU A 12 7.70 -0.93 -8.98
N ALA A 13 8.35 -0.02 -9.73
CA ALA A 13 7.72 0.69 -10.85
C ALA A 13 7.21 -0.23 -11.98
N LEU A 14 7.80 -1.41 -12.14
CA LEU A 14 7.35 -2.39 -13.15
C LEU A 14 6.10 -3.18 -12.71
N HIS A 15 5.81 -3.21 -11.41
CA HIS A 15 4.76 -4.06 -10.83
C HIS A 15 3.77 -3.22 -10.02
N GLN A 16 2.86 -2.57 -10.74
CA GLN A 16 1.90 -1.59 -10.23
C GLN A 16 0.46 -1.95 -10.70
N PRO A 17 -0.17 -2.99 -10.12
CA PRO A 17 0.28 -3.73 -8.94
C PRO A 17 1.12 -4.98 -9.27
N MET A 18 1.51 -5.68 -8.21
CA MET A 18 2.01 -7.05 -8.27
C MET A 18 0.92 -8.03 -8.73
N PRO A 19 1.27 -9.22 -9.26
CA PRO A 19 0.32 -10.26 -9.64
C PRO A 19 -0.57 -10.73 -8.47
N ASN A 20 -1.68 -11.39 -8.79
CA ASN A 20 -2.52 -12.08 -7.82
C ASN A 20 -1.71 -13.19 -7.10
N ASP A 21 -2.02 -13.47 -5.83
CA ASP A 21 -1.45 -14.55 -5.02
C ASP A 21 -1.42 -15.93 -5.69
N TYR A 22 -2.34 -16.24 -6.62
CA TYR A 22 -2.33 -17.49 -7.38
C TYR A 22 -1.29 -17.54 -8.51
N ASP A 23 -0.85 -16.37 -8.98
CA ASP A 23 0.09 -16.21 -10.10
C ASP A 23 1.50 -15.81 -9.64
N ILE A 24 1.65 -15.42 -8.37
CA ILE A 24 2.94 -15.03 -7.81
C ILE A 24 3.80 -16.25 -7.48
N THR A 25 5.07 -16.23 -7.88
CA THR A 25 6.03 -17.27 -7.50
C THR A 25 6.71 -16.92 -6.18
N GLN A 26 7.21 -17.94 -5.47
CA GLN A 26 7.96 -17.71 -4.23
C GLN A 26 9.19 -16.81 -4.47
N GLU A 27 9.96 -17.06 -5.52
CA GLU A 27 11.13 -16.23 -5.87
C GLU A 27 10.74 -14.76 -6.10
N PHE A 28 9.57 -14.52 -6.68
CA PHE A 28 9.11 -13.17 -6.99
C PHE A 28 8.69 -12.42 -5.71
N ILE A 29 7.97 -13.07 -4.80
CA ILE A 29 7.61 -12.43 -3.53
C ILE A 29 8.81 -12.27 -2.59
N ASP A 30 9.75 -13.22 -2.58
CA ASP A 30 11.00 -13.11 -1.82
C ASP A 30 11.78 -11.89 -2.27
N LYS A 31 11.87 -11.66 -3.59
CA LYS A 31 12.50 -10.45 -4.15
C LYS A 31 11.78 -9.16 -3.74
N TYR A 32 10.45 -9.18 -3.67
CA TYR A 32 9.68 -8.03 -3.19
C TYR A 32 9.92 -7.77 -1.70
N ASP A 33 9.99 -8.81 -0.87
CA ASP A 33 10.33 -8.68 0.55
C ASP A 33 11.77 -8.16 0.75
N ASP A 34 12.73 -8.65 -0.04
CA ASP A 34 14.10 -8.13 -0.05
C ASP A 34 14.16 -6.62 -0.37
N ILE A 35 13.34 -6.16 -1.33
CA ILE A 35 13.21 -4.73 -1.67
C ILE A 35 12.58 -3.94 -0.50
N ARG A 36 11.54 -4.48 0.13
CA ARG A 36 10.92 -3.90 1.31
C ARG A 36 11.93 -3.76 2.45
N LEU A 37 12.70 -4.81 2.75
CA LEU A 37 13.76 -4.79 3.75
C LEU A 37 14.87 -3.79 3.42
N TYR A 38 15.25 -3.67 2.14
CA TYR A 38 16.19 -2.65 1.69
C TYR A 38 15.71 -1.23 2.02
N PHE A 39 14.44 -0.91 1.73
CA PHE A 39 13.88 0.42 2.01
C PHE A 39 13.54 0.63 3.50
N CYS A 40 13.29 -0.43 4.27
CA CYS A 40 13.24 -0.32 5.73
C CYS A 40 14.57 0.17 6.31
N ALA A 41 15.70 -0.31 5.76
CA ALA A 41 17.04 0.12 6.16
C ALA A 41 17.46 1.46 5.52
N ASN A 42 16.87 1.83 4.38
CA ASN A 42 17.20 3.02 3.60
C ASN A 42 15.92 3.77 3.17
N PRO A 43 15.16 4.39 4.09
CA PRO A 43 13.88 4.98 3.76
C PRO A 43 14.01 6.11 2.73
N THR A 44 13.11 6.14 1.76
CA THR A 44 13.08 7.19 0.73
C THR A 44 11.65 7.47 0.32
N GLU A 45 11.29 8.75 0.19
CA GLU A 45 9.92 9.18 -0.15
C GLU A 45 9.51 8.69 -1.55
N GLU A 46 10.45 8.59 -2.49
CA GLU A 46 10.26 8.04 -3.84
C GLU A 46 9.63 6.63 -3.86
N ALA A 47 9.86 5.82 -2.82
CA ALA A 47 9.34 4.45 -2.77
C ALA A 47 7.91 4.38 -2.20
N ILE A 48 7.44 5.41 -1.49
CA ILE A 48 6.10 5.45 -0.87
C ILE A 48 4.99 5.19 -1.90
N PRO A 49 4.84 5.99 -2.97
CA PRO A 49 3.76 5.76 -3.93
C PRO A 49 3.89 4.41 -4.63
N LEU A 50 5.12 3.92 -4.85
CA LEU A 50 5.35 2.65 -5.53
C LEU A 50 4.94 1.44 -4.68
N PHE A 51 5.21 1.47 -3.38
CA PHE A 51 4.72 0.42 -2.47
C PHE A 51 3.20 0.49 -2.28
N LEU A 52 2.64 1.70 -2.16
CA LEU A 52 1.19 1.85 -1.98
C LEU A 52 0.41 1.38 -3.23
N GLN A 53 0.98 1.51 -4.42
CA GLN A 53 0.36 1.08 -5.68
C GLN A 53 0.74 -0.35 -6.08
N SER A 54 1.65 -1.02 -5.36
CA SER A 54 2.05 -2.40 -5.68
C SER A 54 1.07 -3.46 -5.17
N PHE A 55 0.07 -3.09 -4.37
CA PHE A 55 -0.88 -4.04 -3.77
C PHE A 55 -1.80 -4.71 -4.79
N GLY A 56 -1.44 -5.92 -5.21
CA GLY A 56 -2.26 -6.79 -6.06
C GLY A 56 -3.43 -7.43 -5.31
N GLU A 57 -4.20 -8.26 -6.01
CA GLU A 57 -5.25 -9.07 -5.40
C GLU A 57 -4.67 -10.08 -4.39
N GLY A 58 -5.34 -10.24 -3.25
CA GLY A 58 -4.86 -11.07 -2.15
C GLY A 58 -3.98 -10.30 -1.16
N ASN A 59 -3.03 -10.98 -0.53
CA ASN A 59 -2.18 -10.41 0.52
C ASN A 59 -0.68 -10.47 0.24
N GLY A 60 -0.29 -10.79 -1.00
CA GLY A 60 1.12 -10.92 -1.40
C GLY A 60 1.79 -12.02 -0.61
N LEU A 61 1.09 -13.15 -0.41
CA LEU A 61 1.51 -14.27 0.45
C LEU A 61 1.91 -13.83 1.88
N GLY A 62 1.25 -12.78 2.41
CA GLY A 62 1.47 -12.21 3.73
C GLY A 62 2.50 -11.07 3.81
N VAL A 63 3.14 -10.71 2.69
CA VAL A 63 4.18 -9.66 2.67
C VAL A 63 3.60 -8.25 2.58
N TYR A 64 2.37 -8.07 2.07
CA TYR A 64 1.76 -6.74 1.95
C TYR A 64 1.58 -6.06 3.30
N GLN A 65 1.19 -6.80 4.34
CA GLN A 65 1.07 -6.30 5.71
C GLN A 65 2.41 -5.76 6.23
N LEU A 66 3.53 -6.35 5.81
CA LEU A 66 4.86 -5.96 6.28
C LEU A 66 5.34 -4.64 5.65
N VAL A 67 4.67 -4.13 4.61
CA VAL A 67 5.00 -2.83 3.99
C VAL A 67 4.83 -1.69 5.00
N GLU A 68 3.97 -1.87 6.00
CA GLU A 68 3.83 -0.93 7.13
C GLU A 68 5.17 -0.63 7.81
N ASP A 69 6.05 -1.63 7.96
CA ASP A 69 7.38 -1.47 8.57
C ASP A 69 8.20 -0.38 7.87
N PHE A 70 8.10 -0.31 6.54
CA PHE A 70 8.75 0.71 5.73
C PHE A 70 8.04 2.06 5.88
N LEU A 71 6.70 2.07 5.76
CA LEU A 71 5.91 3.32 5.85
C LEU A 71 6.10 4.02 7.20
N PHE A 72 6.25 3.28 8.30
CA PHE A 72 6.56 3.83 9.63
C PHE A 72 7.94 4.49 9.73
N LYS A 73 8.85 4.26 8.78
CA LYS A 73 10.16 4.94 8.69
C LYS A 73 10.11 6.22 7.86
N CYS A 74 9.00 6.48 7.17
CA CYS A 74 8.82 7.66 6.34
C CYS A 74 8.12 8.79 7.09
N ASP A 75 8.12 9.99 6.50
CA ASP A 75 7.32 11.10 7.02
C ASP A 75 5.82 10.77 6.93
N LYS A 76 5.14 10.80 8.08
CA LYS A 76 3.71 10.45 8.17
C LYS A 76 2.85 11.30 7.24
N ASN A 77 3.11 12.60 7.11
CA ASN A 77 2.27 13.48 6.30
C ASN A 77 2.40 13.12 4.81
N ILE A 78 3.59 12.73 4.38
CA ILE A 78 3.83 12.29 3.00
C ILE A 78 3.13 10.95 2.74
N VAL A 79 3.23 9.99 3.67
CA VAL A 79 2.51 8.70 3.58
C VAL A 79 1.01 8.94 3.48
N VAL A 80 0.44 9.70 4.42
CA VAL A 80 -0.98 10.04 4.47
C VAL A 80 -1.43 10.76 3.20
N SER A 81 -0.65 11.71 2.68
CA SER A 81 -0.98 12.41 1.43
C SER A 81 -1.01 11.48 0.22
N ASN A 82 -0.13 10.47 0.16
CA ASN A 82 -0.15 9.48 -0.90
C ASN A 82 -1.34 8.52 -0.77
N ILE A 83 -1.65 8.05 0.45
CA ILE A 83 -2.85 7.25 0.71
C ILE A 83 -4.12 8.02 0.30
N ALA A 84 -4.23 9.30 0.68
CA ALA A 84 -5.35 10.15 0.30
C ALA A 84 -5.49 10.24 -1.23
N SER A 85 -4.38 10.48 -1.93
CA SER A 85 -4.38 10.58 -3.40
C SER A 85 -4.87 9.30 -4.07
N ILE A 86 -4.51 8.14 -3.53
CA ILE A 86 -4.94 6.83 -4.04
C ILE A 86 -6.42 6.59 -3.76
N LEU A 87 -6.88 6.84 -2.53
CA LEU A 87 -8.28 6.64 -2.14
C LEU A 87 -9.23 7.61 -2.86
N GLU A 88 -8.77 8.80 -3.21
CA GLU A 88 -9.60 9.78 -3.93
C GLU A 88 -9.60 9.62 -5.45
N ASN A 89 -8.62 8.91 -6.02
CA ASN A 89 -8.55 8.70 -7.45
C ASN A 89 -9.58 7.63 -7.88
N PRO A 90 -10.56 7.95 -8.75
CA PRO A 90 -11.59 7.00 -9.19
C PRO A 90 -11.04 5.88 -10.08
N LEU A 91 -9.84 6.04 -10.63
CA LEU A 91 -9.19 5.03 -11.50
C LEU A 91 -8.30 4.07 -10.72
N THR A 92 -8.15 4.24 -9.40
CA THR A 92 -7.39 3.30 -8.56
C THR A 92 -8.06 1.93 -8.59
N MET A 93 -7.25 0.91 -8.84
CA MET A 93 -7.71 -0.48 -8.87
C MET A 93 -8.23 -0.93 -7.51
N GLU A 94 -9.17 -1.87 -7.50
CA GLU A 94 -9.89 -2.30 -6.30
C GLU A 94 -8.96 -2.85 -5.22
N SER A 95 -8.03 -3.74 -5.58
CA SER A 95 -7.05 -4.30 -4.65
C SER A 95 -6.21 -3.22 -3.96
N VAL A 96 -5.73 -2.25 -4.74
CA VAL A 96 -4.92 -1.13 -4.23
C VAL A 96 -5.74 -0.25 -3.30
N ARG A 97 -6.99 0.06 -3.69
CA ARG A 97 -7.92 0.84 -2.86
C ARG A 97 -8.22 0.13 -1.55
N TYR A 98 -8.47 -1.18 -1.58
CA TYR A 98 -8.70 -2.00 -0.39
C TYR A 98 -7.52 -1.92 0.58
N TRP A 99 -6.30 -2.17 0.10
CA TRP A 99 -5.11 -2.09 0.94
C TRP A 99 -4.83 -0.69 1.48
N CYS A 100 -5.03 0.36 0.68
CA CYS A 100 -4.93 1.73 1.18
C CYS A 100 -6.04 2.09 2.18
N THR A 101 -7.22 1.46 2.07
CA THR A 101 -8.32 1.62 3.03
C THR A 101 -7.95 0.99 4.38
N LEU A 102 -7.31 -0.19 4.37
CA LEU A 102 -6.73 -0.83 5.56
C LEU A 102 -5.63 0.02 6.18
N LEU A 103 -4.68 0.52 5.38
CA LEU A 103 -3.59 1.36 5.88
C LEU A 103 -4.09 2.66 6.51
N ALA A 104 -5.27 3.15 6.13
CA ALA A 104 -5.89 4.31 6.78
C ALA A 104 -6.26 4.04 8.26
N MET A 105 -6.45 2.79 8.68
CA MET A 105 -6.59 2.44 10.11
C MET A 105 -5.29 2.70 10.87
N VAL A 106 -4.17 2.35 10.24
CA VAL A 106 -2.82 2.41 10.82
C VAL A 106 -2.29 3.84 10.81
N PHE A 107 -2.52 4.55 9.71
CA PHE A 107 -2.11 5.94 9.49
C PHE A 107 -3.31 6.90 9.62
N ALA A 108 -4.13 6.71 10.66
CA ALA A 108 -5.33 7.51 10.89
C ALA A 108 -5.02 9.03 10.85
N ASP A 109 -5.75 9.73 9.98
CA ASP A 109 -5.68 11.16 9.77
C ASP A 109 -6.96 11.69 9.13
N ASN A 110 -7.39 12.90 9.52
CA ASN A 110 -8.59 13.56 8.99
C ASN A 110 -8.54 13.78 7.48
N THR A 111 -7.34 13.89 6.88
CA THR A 111 -7.20 14.06 5.43
C THR A 111 -7.70 12.84 4.65
N LEU A 112 -7.83 11.67 5.29
CA LEU A 112 -8.26 10.43 4.66
C LEU A 112 -9.79 10.29 4.57
N ILE A 113 -10.54 11.11 5.32
CA ILE A 113 -12.02 10.99 5.43
C ILE A 113 -12.70 11.02 4.06
N LYS A 114 -12.25 11.90 3.15
CA LYS A 114 -12.85 12.01 1.81
C LYS A 114 -12.65 10.74 1.00
N GLY A 115 -11.43 10.21 0.95
CA GLY A 115 -11.11 8.95 0.29
C GLY A 115 -11.83 7.75 0.92
N LEU A 116 -11.91 7.69 2.25
CA LEU A 116 -12.63 6.63 2.97
C LEU A 116 -14.13 6.63 2.69
N ASN A 117 -14.75 7.82 2.54
CA ASN A 117 -16.15 7.91 2.13
C ASN A 117 -16.39 7.38 0.71
N ILE A 118 -15.39 7.42 -0.17
CA ILE A 118 -15.47 6.76 -1.48
C ILE A 118 -15.40 5.25 -1.31
N SER A 119 -14.46 4.73 -0.52
CA SER A 119 -14.36 3.30 -0.21
C SER A 119 -15.63 2.73 0.45
N LEU A 120 -16.36 3.53 1.25
CA LEU A 120 -17.67 3.14 1.83
C LEU A 120 -18.74 2.83 0.77
N GLN A 121 -18.59 3.35 -0.45
CA GLN A 121 -19.52 3.11 -1.55
C GLN A 121 -19.03 1.99 -2.49
N SER A 122 -17.95 1.28 -2.15
CA SER A 122 -17.45 0.15 -2.93
C SER A 122 -18.51 -0.95 -3.08
N ASP A 123 -18.52 -1.65 -4.21
CA ASP A 123 -19.34 -2.86 -4.39
C ASP A 123 -18.79 -4.04 -3.55
N ASP A 124 -17.49 -4.01 -3.24
CA ASP A 124 -16.80 -4.98 -2.38
C ASP A 124 -17.12 -4.76 -0.88
N GLU A 125 -17.68 -5.77 -0.22
CA GLU A 125 -18.12 -5.71 1.18
C GLU A 125 -16.96 -5.49 2.16
N ASP A 126 -15.86 -6.21 1.98
CA ASP A 126 -14.68 -6.10 2.84
C ASP A 126 -14.11 -4.67 2.82
N THR A 127 -14.08 -4.04 1.65
CA THR A 127 -13.65 -2.65 1.46
C THR A 127 -14.56 -1.68 2.21
N ARG A 128 -15.89 -1.89 2.16
CA ARG A 128 -16.84 -1.05 2.92
C ARG A 128 -16.65 -1.22 4.42
N ASP A 129 -16.49 -2.46 4.88
CA ASP A 129 -16.29 -2.77 6.30
C ASP A 129 -14.99 -2.16 6.83
N MET A 130 -13.90 -2.29 6.08
CA MET A 130 -12.64 -1.67 6.43
C MET A 130 -12.74 -0.15 6.41
N ALA A 131 -13.44 0.46 5.44
CA ALA A 131 -13.64 1.91 5.42
C ALA A 131 -14.41 2.41 6.66
N MET A 132 -15.43 1.67 7.11
CA MET A 132 -16.15 1.98 8.35
C MET A 132 -15.24 1.89 9.58
N LEU A 133 -14.38 0.87 9.65
CA LEU A 133 -13.43 0.72 10.76
C LEU A 133 -12.37 1.82 10.74
N SER A 134 -11.79 2.15 9.58
CA SER A 134 -10.82 3.24 9.40
C SER A 134 -11.39 4.60 9.83
N LEU A 135 -12.64 4.90 9.48
CA LEU A 135 -13.30 6.14 9.92
C LEU A 135 -13.45 6.21 11.45
N LYS A 136 -13.77 5.08 12.11
CA LYS A 136 -13.83 5.01 13.58
C LYS A 136 -12.48 5.21 14.27
N MET A 137 -11.36 4.98 13.57
CA MET A 137 -10.02 5.24 14.11
C MET A 137 -9.65 6.74 14.04
N ILE A 138 -10.33 7.51 13.21
CA ILE A 138 -10.10 8.95 13.00
C ILE A 138 -11.01 9.81 13.90
N MET A 139 -12.26 9.39 14.09
CA MET A 139 -13.31 10.11 14.83
C MET A 139 -13.35 9.77 16.31
#